data_AF-A0A9D6IT29-F1
#
_entry.id   AF-A0A9D6IT29-F1
#
_cell.length_a   1.000
_cell.length_b   1.000
_cell.length_c   1.000
_cell.angle_alpha   90.00
_cell.angle_beta   90.00
_cell.angle_gamma   90.00
#
_symmetry.space_group_name_H-M   'P 1'
#
loop_
_entity.id
_entity.type
_entity.pdbx_description
1 polymer ?
#
loop_
_entity_poly.entity_id
_entity_poly.type
_entity_poly.pdbx_seq_one_letter_code
_entity_poly.pdbx_strand_id
1 'polypeptide(L)' 'MPPSQPRLTAVVEKPLYEVVENLAKRDHMSLSQKVRDLLLGALELIEDASLEALVEERRKVSKKGYSLAETKRRFRVA' A
#
# COMPACT_ATOMS: atom_id res chain seq x y z
N MET A 1 21.58 5.25 25.14
CA MET A 1 20.17 5.59 24.84
C MET A 1 19.71 4.67 23.72
N PRO A 2 18.63 3.89 23.86
CA PRO A 2 18.15 3.07 22.76
C PRO A 2 17.67 4.00 21.62
N PRO A 3 17.97 3.70 20.35
CA PRO A 3 17.55 4.54 19.25
C PRO A 3 16.01 4.59 19.19
N SER A 4 15.47 5.77 18.88
CA SER A 4 14.02 6.06 18.81
C SER A 4 13.28 5.32 17.69
N GLN A 5 14.00 4.67 16.78
CA GLN A 5 13.43 3.92 15.66
C GLN A 5 13.89 2.46 15.70
N PRO A 6 12.96 1.49 15.60
CA PRO A 6 13.30 0.08 15.49
C PRO A 6 14.12 -0.15 14.22
N ARG A 7 15.23 -0.89 14.35
CA ARG A 7 16.07 -1.26 13.20
C ARG A 7 15.62 -2.61 12.67
N LEU A 8 15.40 -2.67 11.36
CA LEU A 8 15.19 -3.92 10.63
C LEU A 8 16.52 -4.33 9.98
N THR A 9 16.98 -5.55 10.26
CA THR A 9 18.14 -6.15 9.59
C THR A 9 17.66 -7.40 8.87
N ALA A 10 17.94 -7.49 7.58
CA ALA A 10 17.61 -8.65 6.76
C ALA A 10 18.84 -9.07 5.95
N VAL A 11 19.04 -10.38 5.80
CA VAL A 11 20.03 -10.93 4.89
C VAL A 11 19.40 -11.02 3.51
N VAL A 12 20.11 -10.55 2.49
CA VAL A 12 19.66 -10.55 1.10
C VAL A 12 20.76 -11.14 0.21
N GLU A 13 20.36 -11.67 -0.94
CA GLU A 13 21.29 -12.15 -1.95
C GLU A 13 22.10 -10.98 -2.54
N LYS A 14 23.35 -11.27 -2.92
CA LYS A 14 24.25 -10.28 -3.51
C LYS A 14 23.63 -9.53 -4.72
N PRO A 15 22.98 -10.19 -5.68
CA PRO A 15 22.36 -9.49 -6.81
C PRO A 15 21.26 -8.52 -6.38
N LEU A 16 20.46 -8.87 -5.37
CA LEU A 16 19.42 -7.99 -4.85
C LEU A 16 20.02 -6.76 -4.18
N TYR A 17 21.07 -6.95 -3.37
CA TYR A 17 21.80 -5.84 -2.76
C TYR A 17 22.33 -4.86 -3.81
N GLU A 18 22.99 -5.37 -4.85
CA GLU A 18 23.57 -4.55 -5.92
C GLU A 18 22.51 -3.76 -6.68
N VAL A 19 21.36 -4.38 -6.97
CA VAL A 19 20.22 -3.68 -7.60
C VAL A 19 19.73 -2.54 -6.70
N VAL A 20 19.52 -2.78 -5.41
CA VAL A 20 19.03 -1.75 -4.48
C VAL A 20 20.06 -0.63 -4.30
N GLU A 21 21.36 -0.97 -4.26
CA GLU A 21 22.44 0.00 -4.19
C GLU A 21 22.48 0.90 -5.43
N ASN A 22 22.35 0.32 -6.62
CA ASN A 22 22.29 1.07 -7.87
C ASN A 22 21.07 1.97 -7.95
N LEU A 23 19.90 1.52 -7.47
CA LEU A 23 18.69 2.35 -7.37
C LEU A 23 18.89 3.52 -6.39
N ALA A 24 19.55 3.29 -5.25
CA ALA A 24 19.85 4.34 -4.28
C ALA A 24 20.79 5.39 -4.87
N LYS A 25 21.84 4.95 -5.58
CA LYS A 25 22.78 5.83 -6.30
C LYS A 25 22.09 6.66 -7.38
N ARG A 26 21.26 6.02 -8.21
CA ARG A 26 20.49 6.68 -9.29
C ARG A 26 19.60 7.79 -8.75
N ASP A 27 18.97 7.55 -7.60
CA ASP A 27 17.99 8.47 -7.04
C ASP A 27 18.62 9.46 -6.03
N HIS A 28 19.95 9.45 -5.88
CA HIS A 28 20.72 10.27 -4.95
C HIS A 28 20.29 10.15 -3.47
N MET A 29 20.00 8.92 -3.04
CA MET A 29 19.52 8.60 -1.69
C MET A 29 20.46 7.65 -0.95
N SER A 30 20.36 7.62 0.38
CA SER A 30 21.03 6.57 1.15
C SER A 30 20.39 5.20 0.92
N LEU A 31 21.17 4.13 1.08
CA LEU A 31 20.68 2.75 0.93
C LEU A 31 19.50 2.46 1.87
N SER A 32 19.61 2.85 3.14
CA SER A 32 18.54 2.66 4.13
C SER A 32 17.26 3.40 3.75
N GLN A 33 17.38 4.60 3.19
CA GLN A 33 16.22 5.35 2.72
C GLN A 33 15.56 4.65 1.52
N LYS A 34 16.36 4.23 0.53
CA LYS A 34 15.85 3.49 -0.62
C LYS A 34 15.16 2.18 -0.22
N VAL A 35 15.76 1.41 0.68
CA VAL A 35 15.16 0.17 1.21
C VAL A 35 13.84 0.46 1.91
N ARG A 36 13.79 1.49 2.76
CA ARG A 36 12.56 1.87 3.46
C ARG A 36 11.45 2.23 2.48
N ASP A 37 11.75 3.03 1.46
CA ASP A 37 10.76 3.48 0.48
C ASP A 37 10.26 2.32 -0.41
N LEU A 38 11.15 1.37 -0.76
CA LEU A 38 10.76 0.13 -1.43
C LEU A 38 9.85 -0.76 -0.57
N LEU A 39 10.12 -0.86 0.74
CA LEU A 39 9.27 -1.60 1.67
C LEU A 39 7.88 -0.96 1.82
N LEU A 40 7.82 0.37 1.90
CA LEU A 40 6.55 1.10 1.93
C LEU A 40 5.76 0.87 0.64
N GLY A 41 6.39 0.99 -0.52
CA GLY A 41 5.73 0.71 -1.81
C GLY A 41 5.24 -0.74 -1.93
N ALA A 42 5.98 -1.72 -1.39
CA ALA A 42 5.52 -3.11 -1.36
C ALA A 42 4.27 -3.28 -0.46
N LEU A 43 4.22 -2.58 0.68
CA LEU A 43 3.05 -2.60 1.57
C LEU A 43 1.83 -1.94 0.92
N GLU A 44 2.02 -0.83 0.20
CA GLU A 44 0.95 -0.16 -0.57
C GLU A 44 0.34 -1.12 -1.61
N LEU A 45 1.16 -1.87 -2.36
CA LEU A 45 0.67 -2.86 -3.32
C LEU A 45 -0.14 -3.99 -2.66
N ILE A 46 0.27 -4.43 -1.46
CA ILE A 46 -0.45 -5.44 -0.70
C ILE A 46 -1.80 -4.90 -0.20
N GLU A 47 -1.83 -3.64 0.23
CA GLU A 47 -3.05 -2.95 0.66
C GLU A 47 -4.03 -2.81 -0.51
N ASP A 48 -3.55 -2.33 -1.66
CA ASP A 48 -4.37 -2.18 -2.88
C ASP A 48 -5.02 -3.51 -3.29
N ALA A 49 -4.24 -4.59 -3.33
CA ALA A 49 -4.75 -5.93 -3.63
C ALA A 49 -5.82 -6.39 -2.61
N SER A 50 -5.62 -6.05 -1.34
CA SER A 50 -6.58 -6.39 -0.27
C SER A 50 -7.88 -5.59 -0.38
N LEU A 51 -7.78 -4.30 -0.74
CA LEU A 51 -8.94 -3.43 -0.97
C LEU A 51 -9.73 -3.87 -2.20
N GLU A 52 -9.05 -4.29 -3.27
CA GLU A 52 -9.69 -4.83 -4.46
C GLU A 52 -10.48 -6.11 -4.14
N ALA A 53 -9.87 -7.03 -3.39
CA ALA A 53 -10.56 -8.24 -2.93
C ALA A 53 -11.82 -7.91 -2.11
N LEU A 54 -11.74 -6.91 -1.23
CA LEU A 54 -12.87 -6.46 -0.43
C LEU A 54 -13.99 -5.86 -1.30
N VAL A 55 -13.64 -5.09 -2.35
CA VAL A 55 -14.61 -4.57 -3.32
C VAL A 55 -15.31 -5.71 -4.04
N GLU A 56 -14.57 -6.72 -4.49
CA GLU A 56 -15.15 -7.88 -5.18
C GLU A 56 -16.07 -8.71 -4.29
N GLU A 57 -15.70 -8.92 -3.02
CA GLU A 57 -16.58 -9.56 -2.04
C GLU A 57 -17.87 -8.75 -1.81
N ARG A 58 -17.76 -7.42 -1.70
CA ARG A 58 -18.94 -6.56 -1.61
C ARG A 58 -19.80 -6.63 -2.87
N ARG A 59 -19.22 -6.68 -4.07
CA ARG A 59 -19.98 -6.80 -5.33
C ARG A 59 -20.80 -8.08 -5.39
N LYS A 60 -20.26 -9.21 -4.92
CA LYS A 60 -20.98 -10.50 -4.86
C LYS A 60 -22.20 -10.45 -3.97
N VAL A 61 -22.12 -9.72 -2.84
CA VAL A 61 -23.19 -9.64 -1.84
C VAL A 61 -24.07 -8.39 -2.01
N SER A 62 -23.68 -7.44 -2.85
CA SER A 62 -24.35 -6.15 -3.01
C SER A 62 -25.79 -6.35 -3.49
N LYS A 63 -26.74 -6.21 -2.55
CA LYS A 63 -28.15 -5.98 -2.90
C LYS A 63 -28.21 -4.61 -3.56
N LYS A 64 -28.85 -4.52 -4.74
CA LYS A 64 -29.07 -3.27 -5.49
C LYS A 64 -29.26 -2.10 -4.53
N GLY A 65 -28.32 -1.16 -4.55
CA GLY A 65 -28.48 0.11 -3.84
C GLY A 65 -29.71 0.83 -4.38
N TYR A 66 -30.39 1.59 -3.52
CA TYR A 66 -31.46 2.46 -3.96
C TYR A 66 -30.92 3.38 -5.06
N SER A 67 -31.70 3.59 -6.13
CA SER A 67 -31.35 4.58 -7.14
C SER A 67 -31.14 5.95 -6.49
N LEU A 68 -30.40 6.87 -7.15
CA LEU A 68 -30.19 8.22 -6.63
C LEU A 68 -31.52 8.91 -6.25
N ALA A 69 -32.54 8.73 -7.09
CA ALA A 69 -33.90 9.25 -6.84
C ALA A 69 -34.55 8.62 -5.60
N GLU A 70 -34.37 7.32 -5.41
CA GLU A 70 -34.95 6.60 -4.28
C GLU A 70 -34.19 6.86 -2.96
N THR A 71 -32.89 7.12 -3.04
CA THR A 71 -32.07 7.61 -1.93
C THR A 71 -32.54 9.01 -1.49
N LYS A 72 -32.70 9.95 -2.43
CA LYS A 72 -33.24 11.30 -2.14
C LYS A 72 -34.63 11.23 -1.51
N ARG A 73 -35.51 10.37 -2.04
CA ARG A 73 -36.86 10.15 -1.49
C ARG A 73 -36.83 9.64 -0.05
N ARG A 74 -35.96 8.67 0.25
CA ARG A 74 -35.91 8.00 1.57
C ARG A 74 -35.21 8.82 2.64
N PHE A 75 -34.14 9.52 2.29
CA PHE A 75 -33.31 10.26 3.25
C PHE A 75 -33.66 11.76 3.34
N ARG A 76 -34.65 12.24 2.57
CA ARG A 76 -35.07 13.66 2.52
C ARG A 76 -33.90 14.63 2.33
N VAL A 77 -32.89 14.20 1.56
CA VAL A 77 -31.76 15.05 1.18
C VAL A 77 -32.14 15.71 -0.15
N ALA A 78 -32.17 17.04 -0.18
CA ALA A 78 -32.51 17.85 -1.34
C ALA A 78 -31.53 17.59 -2.52
#